data_AF-A0A1I3STY3-F1
#
_entry.id   AF-A0A1I3STY3-F1
#
_cell.length_a   1.000
_cell.length_b   1.000
_cell.length_c   1.000
_cell.angle_alpha   90.00
_cell.angle_beta   90.00
_cell.angle_gamma   90.00
#
_symmetry.space_group_name_H-M   'P 1'
#
loop_
_entity.id
_entity.type
_entity.pdbx_description
1 polymer ?
#
loop_
_entity_poly.entity_id
_entity_poly.type
_entity_poly.pdbx_seq_one_letter_code
_entity_poly.pdbx_strand_id
1 'polypeptide(L)'
;MTYLGRIIENYMFECTDANQLEVHTKAKYNPTDSTLTFFIGKSKTEFFQKWEIPLQDIYVDINFIHSLTDTMKQINIKATEKDSVIQYSDKRNITFEMTNSYNIYLFDWCDKEKQENFISALERITELSKLK
;
A
#
# COMPACT_ATOMS: atom_id res chain seq x y z
N MET A 1 -0.14 17.21 4.77
CA MET A 1 -0.58 15.81 4.55
C MET A 1 -0.84 15.52 3.07
N THR A 2 -1.56 16.37 2.32
CA THR A 2 -1.85 16.12 0.88
C THR A 2 -0.61 15.89 0.01
N TYR A 3 0.48 16.62 0.24
CA TYR A 3 1.75 16.39 -0.45
C TYR A 3 2.34 14.98 -0.17
N LEU A 4 2.33 14.54 1.10
CA LEU A 4 2.80 13.20 1.49
C LEU A 4 1.93 12.11 0.85
N GLY A 5 0.60 12.31 0.83
CA GLY A 5 -0.33 11.43 0.14
C GLY A 5 0.02 11.26 -1.34
N ARG A 6 0.36 12.35 -2.05
CA ARG A 6 0.78 12.27 -3.47
C ARG A 6 2.06 11.48 -3.68
N ILE A 7 3.04 11.54 -2.77
CA ILE A 7 4.26 10.72 -2.88
C ILE A 7 3.89 9.23 -2.84
N ILE A 8 2.99 8.86 -1.92
CA ILE A 8 2.50 7.49 -1.75
C ILE A 8 1.74 7.02 -3.00
N GLU A 9 0.80 7.84 -3.48
CA GLU A 9 0.00 7.54 -4.67
C GLU A 9 0.88 7.37 -5.92
N ASN A 10 1.84 8.27 -6.13
CA ASN A 10 2.73 8.22 -7.29
C ASN A 10 3.63 6.99 -7.25
N TYR A 11 4.23 6.67 -6.10
CA TYR A 11 5.05 5.47 -5.97
C TYR A 11 4.24 4.22 -6.28
N MET A 12 3.05 4.07 -5.71
CA MET A 12 2.18 2.93 -5.94
C MET A 12 1.67 2.82 -7.38
N PHE A 13 1.70 3.90 -8.16
CA PHE A 13 1.30 3.86 -9.57
C PHE A 13 2.49 3.62 -10.52
N GLU A 14 3.66 4.14 -10.18
CA GLU A 14 4.86 4.11 -11.04
C GLU A 14 5.80 2.94 -10.74
N CYS A 15 5.85 2.47 -9.50
CA CYS A 15 6.91 1.62 -8.97
C CYS A 15 6.46 0.27 -8.42
N THR A 16 5.16 0.01 -8.34
CA THR A 16 4.60 -1.31 -8.01
C THR A 16 3.82 -1.92 -9.17
N ASP A 17 3.72 -1.19 -10.28
CA ASP A 17 3.31 -1.70 -11.59
C ASP A 17 4.52 -2.31 -12.30
N ALA A 18 4.82 -3.60 -12.08
CA ALA A 18 5.82 -4.28 -12.90
C ALA A 18 5.61 -5.76 -13.14
N ASN A 19 5.17 -6.01 -14.37
CA ASN A 19 5.94 -6.70 -15.41
C ASN A 19 6.18 -8.21 -15.35
N GLN A 20 5.65 -8.98 -14.39
CA GLN A 20 5.71 -10.45 -14.50
C GLN A 20 4.39 -11.19 -14.23
N LEU A 21 3.43 -10.54 -13.58
CA LEU A 21 2.09 -11.06 -13.33
C LEU A 21 1.14 -9.92 -13.70
N GLU A 22 0.06 -10.17 -14.42
CA GLU A 22 -0.95 -9.18 -14.84
C GLU A 22 -1.68 -8.54 -13.63
N VAL A 23 -0.93 -7.88 -12.76
CA VAL A 23 -1.36 -7.35 -11.47
C VAL A 23 -0.88 -5.92 -11.37
N HIS A 24 -1.83 -5.00 -11.23
CA HIS A 24 -1.61 -3.58 -11.05
C HIS A 24 -1.98 -3.17 -9.64
N THR A 25 -1.25 -2.21 -9.11
CA THR A 25 -1.55 -1.65 -7.79
C THR A 25 -1.64 -0.13 -7.85
N LYS A 26 -2.35 0.46 -6.90
CA LYS A 26 -2.34 1.91 -6.66
C LYS A 26 -2.77 2.20 -5.23
N ALA A 27 -2.49 3.40 -4.76
CA ALA A 27 -3.05 3.93 -3.53
C ALA A 27 -3.90 5.18 -3.81
N LYS A 28 -4.77 5.54 -2.87
CA LYS A 28 -5.48 6.81 -2.83
C LYS A 28 -5.59 7.30 -1.39
N TYR A 29 -5.19 8.54 -1.15
CA TYR A 29 -5.28 9.19 0.16
C TYR A 29 -6.51 10.10 0.24
N ASN A 30 -7.35 9.92 1.25
CA ASN A 30 -8.44 10.83 1.58
C ASN A 30 -8.02 11.76 2.73
N PRO A 31 -7.79 13.06 2.47
CA PRO A 31 -7.37 14.00 3.50
C PRO A 31 -8.45 14.37 4.51
N THR A 32 -9.73 14.14 4.18
CA THR A 32 -10.88 14.53 5.01
C THR A 32 -10.99 13.65 6.25
N ASP A 33 -10.92 12.33 6.06
CA ASP A 33 -11.00 11.32 7.13
C ASP A 33 -9.64 10.65 7.43
N SER A 34 -8.58 11.09 6.75
CA SER A 34 -7.22 10.54 6.88
C SER A 34 -7.16 9.02 6.63
N THR A 35 -7.87 8.55 5.61
CA THR A 35 -7.87 7.14 5.17
C THR A 35 -6.93 6.93 3.98
N LEU A 36 -6.21 5.81 3.98
CA LEU A 36 -5.46 5.35 2.81
C LEU A 36 -6.15 4.11 2.23
N THR A 37 -6.43 4.14 0.94
CA THR A 37 -7.00 3.01 0.21
C THR A 37 -5.97 2.42 -0.72
N PHE A 38 -5.64 1.14 -0.54
CA PHE A 38 -4.81 0.36 -1.44
C PHE A 38 -5.68 -0.45 -2.38
N PHE A 39 -5.30 -0.56 -3.65
CA PHE A 39 -6.01 -1.32 -4.66
C PHE A 39 -5.08 -2.33 -5.33
N ILE A 40 -5.57 -3.54 -5.59
CA ILE A 40 -4.92 -4.57 -6.42
C ILE A 40 -5.89 -4.97 -7.54
N GLY A 41 -5.39 -5.05 -8.77
CA GLY A 41 -6.20 -5.22 -9.96
C GLY A 41 -5.52 -5.99 -11.07
N LYS A 42 -6.28 -6.34 -12.11
CA LYS A 42 -5.75 -6.99 -13.31
C LYS A 42 -5.09 -5.97 -14.25
N SER A 43 -5.59 -4.74 -14.21
CA SER A 43 -5.15 -3.64 -15.08
C SER A 43 -5.28 -2.32 -14.33
N LYS A 44 -4.73 -1.24 -14.91
CA LYS A 44 -4.95 0.14 -14.44
C LYS A 44 -6.41 0.57 -14.43
N THR A 45 -7.29 -0.16 -15.11
CA THR A 45 -8.73 0.14 -15.22
C THR A 45 -9.62 -0.86 -14.48
N GLU A 46 -9.10 -2.01 -14.06
CA GLU A 46 -9.86 -3.09 -13.41
C GLU A 46 -9.18 -3.52 -12.11
N PHE A 47 -9.64 -2.96 -10.98
CA PHE A 47 -9.22 -3.32 -9.63
C PHE A 47 -10.28 -4.18 -8.95
N PHE A 48 -9.87 -5.35 -8.45
CA PHE A 48 -10.76 -6.34 -7.85
C PHE A 48 -10.46 -6.56 -6.36
N GLN A 49 -9.37 -6.03 -5.80
CA GLN A 49 -9.17 -5.96 -4.36
C GLN A 49 -8.98 -4.50 -3.95
N LYS A 50 -9.56 -4.14 -2.82
CA LYS A 50 -9.25 -2.88 -2.14
C LYS A 50 -9.16 -3.08 -0.64
N TRP A 51 -8.26 -2.33 -0.02
CA TRP A 51 -8.08 -2.27 1.41
C TRP A 51 -8.15 -0.83 1.87
N GLU A 52 -9.15 -0.50 2.69
CA GLU A 52 -9.37 0.84 3.22
C GLU A 52 -8.98 0.84 4.70
N ILE A 53 -8.01 1.66 5.07
CA ILE A 53 -7.52 1.72 6.44
C ILE A 53 -7.27 3.18 6.89
N PRO A 54 -7.84 3.61 8.04
CA PRO A 54 -7.50 4.89 8.65
C PRO A 54 -6.01 4.96 8.99
N LEU A 55 -5.34 6.07 8.69
CA LEU A 55 -3.89 6.21 8.92
C LEU A 55 -3.49 6.05 10.39
N GLN A 56 -4.37 6.43 11.32
CA GLN A 56 -4.15 6.25 12.77
C GLN A 56 -4.07 4.77 13.18
N ASP A 57 -4.70 3.89 12.39
CA ASP A 57 -4.78 2.46 12.63
C ASP A 57 -3.66 1.71 11.88
N ILE A 58 -2.74 2.43 11.23
CA ILE A 58 -1.60 1.86 10.49
C ILE A 58 -0.34 1.81 11.35
N TYR A 59 0.31 0.64 11.34
CA TYR A 59 1.70 0.45 11.69
C TYR A 59 2.51 0.03 10.46
N VAL A 60 3.65 0.68 10.23
CA VAL A 60 4.54 0.38 9.09
C VAL A 60 5.71 -0.45 9.61
N ASP A 61 5.87 -1.66 9.07
CA ASP A 61 6.97 -2.56 9.41
C ASP A 61 7.78 -2.90 8.15
N ILE A 62 9.07 -2.57 8.15
CA ILE A 62 9.94 -2.75 6.99
C ILE A 62 10.81 -3.98 7.22
N ASN A 63 10.64 -4.97 6.36
CA ASN A 63 11.37 -6.22 6.39
C ASN A 63 12.23 -6.37 5.13
N PHE A 64 13.33 -7.11 5.24
CA PHE A 64 14.15 -7.49 4.11
C PHE A 64 13.90 -8.96 3.78
N ILE A 65 13.50 -9.22 2.54
CA ILE A 65 13.40 -10.57 2.00
C ILE A 65 14.73 -10.88 1.30
N HIS A 66 15.46 -11.84 1.86
CA HIS A 66 16.69 -12.34 1.27
C HIS A 66 16.39 -13.56 0.41
N SER A 67 16.66 -13.48 -0.89
CA SER A 67 16.76 -14.64 -1.78
C SER A 67 18.24 -14.98 -2.01
N LEU A 68 18.51 -16.10 -2.69
CA LEU A 68 19.88 -16.49 -3.07
C LEU A 68 20.54 -15.48 -4.03
N THR A 69 19.76 -14.68 -4.76
CA THR A 69 20.25 -13.77 -5.79
C THR A 69 20.00 -12.31 -5.49
N ASP A 70 18.99 -11.98 -4.68
CA ASP A 70 18.50 -10.61 -4.51
C ASP A 70 18.05 -10.33 -3.08
N THR A 71 18.14 -9.06 -2.66
CA THR A 71 17.58 -8.57 -1.40
C THR A 71 16.48 -7.57 -1.73
N MET A 72 15.23 -7.94 -1.43
CA MET A 72 14.06 -7.11 -1.68
C MET A 72 13.56 -6.50 -0.38
N LYS A 73 13.15 -5.22 -0.39
CA LYS A 73 12.44 -4.61 0.73
C LYS A 73 10.96 -4.96 0.65
N GLN A 74 10.38 -5.31 1.79
CA GLN A 74 8.96 -5.54 1.97
C GLN A 74 8.44 -4.56 3.03
N ILE A 75 7.40 -3.82 2.70
CA ILE A 75 6.64 -3.03 3.67
C ILE A 75 5.41 -3.82 4.07
N ASN A 76 5.26 -4.10 5.36
CA ASN A 76 4.07 -4.67 5.95
C ASN A 76 3.29 -3.55 6.63
N ILE A 77 2.15 -3.21 6.06
CA ILE A 77 1.22 -2.24 6.63
C ILE A 77 0.26 -3.04 7.51
N LYS A 78 0.42 -2.94 8.83
CA LYS A 78 -0.37 -3.69 9.81
C LYS A 78 -1.46 -2.80 10.40
N ALA A 79 -2.62 -3.39 10.68
CA ALA A 79 -3.64 -2.74 11.48
C ALA A 79 -3.30 -2.91 12.97
N THR A 80 -3.36 -1.83 13.77
CA THR A 80 -2.91 -1.86 15.18
C THR A 80 -3.79 -2.74 16.05
N GLU A 81 -5.12 -2.70 15.91
CA GLU A 81 -6.06 -3.44 16.78
C GLU A 81 -7.41 -3.80 16.11
N LYS A 82 -7.60 -3.47 14.83
CA LYS A 82 -8.85 -3.75 14.10
C LYS A 82 -8.59 -4.72 12.97
N ASP A 83 -9.38 -5.79 12.94
CA ASP A 83 -9.60 -6.57 11.73
C ASP A 83 -9.96 -5.58 10.61
N SER A 84 -9.03 -5.40 9.67
CA SER A 84 -9.23 -4.49 8.55
C SER A 84 -9.66 -5.33 7.37
N VAL A 85 -10.69 -4.88 6.67
CA VAL A 85 -11.34 -5.73 5.66
C VAL A 85 -10.72 -5.48 4.30
N ILE A 86 -10.11 -6.50 3.70
CA ILE A 86 -9.87 -6.49 2.25
C ILE A 86 -11.18 -6.88 1.58
N GLN A 87 -11.68 -5.98 0.75
CA GLN A 87 -12.83 -6.25 -0.10
C GLN A 87 -12.32 -6.77 -1.44
N TYR A 88 -12.81 -7.96 -1.81
CA TYR A 88 -12.66 -8.57 -3.12
C TYR A 88 -13.93 -8.36 -3.92
N SER A 89 -13.81 -8.02 -5.18
CA SER A 89 -14.92 -7.88 -6.12
C SER A 89 -14.49 -8.51 -7.43
N ASP A 90 -14.87 -9.76 -7.64
CA ASP A 90 -14.87 -10.34 -8.99
C ASP A 90 -16.23 -10.03 -9.65
N LYS A 91 -16.30 -10.10 -10.99
CA LYS A 91 -17.42 -9.69 -11.88
C LYS A 91 -18.81 -10.20 -11.49
N ARG A 92 -18.93 -11.07 -10.49
CA ARG A 92 -20.17 -11.70 -10.05
C ARG A 92 -20.43 -11.63 -8.55
N ASN A 93 -19.42 -11.39 -7.70
CA ASN A 93 -19.58 -11.42 -6.24
C ASN A 93 -18.58 -10.50 -5.54
N ILE A 94 -19.06 -9.88 -4.47
CA ILE A 94 -18.20 -9.18 -3.51
C ILE A 94 -17.95 -10.12 -2.34
N THR A 95 -16.69 -10.32 -1.98
CA THR A 95 -16.26 -11.09 -0.81
C THR A 95 -15.44 -10.18 0.11
N PHE A 96 -15.58 -10.39 1.41
CA PHE A 96 -14.87 -9.62 2.43
C PHE A 96 -13.98 -10.58 3.21
N GLU A 97 -12.69 -10.28 3.30
CA GLU A 97 -11.74 -11.03 4.12
C GLU A 97 -11.20 -10.11 5.20
N MET A 98 -11.19 -10.59 6.44
CA MET A 98 -10.53 -9.89 7.53
C MET A 98 -9.02 -10.18 7.47
N THR A 99 -8.21 -9.14 7.42
CA THR A 99 -6.76 -9.24 7.49
C THR A 99 -6.22 -8.22 8.49
N ASN A 100 -5.05 -8.55 9.04
CA ASN A 100 -4.31 -7.67 9.94
C ASN A 100 -3.11 -7.00 9.23
N SER A 101 -2.85 -7.35 7.97
CA SER A 101 -1.71 -6.79 7.24
C SER A 101 -1.91 -6.75 5.73
N TYR A 102 -1.30 -5.75 5.10
CA TYR A 102 -1.15 -5.62 3.66
C TYR A 102 0.34 -5.48 3.31
N ASN A 103 0.82 -6.33 2.40
CA ASN A 103 2.24 -6.42 2.07
C ASN A 103 2.51 -5.70 0.73
N ILE A 104 3.51 -4.82 0.73
CA ILE A 104 3.98 -4.12 -0.47
C ILE A 104 5.44 -4.52 -0.70
N TYR A 105 5.71 -5.11 -1.85
CA TYR A 105 7.06 -5.47 -2.27
C TYR A 105 7.69 -4.30 -3.03
N LEU A 106 8.84 -3.83 -2.57
CA LEU A 106 9.60 -2.76 -3.22
C LEU A 106 10.68 -3.41 -4.09
N PHE A 107 10.42 -3.43 -5.39
CA PHE A 107 11.31 -4.06 -6.35
C PHE A 107 12.44 -3.13 -6.78
N ASP A 108 13.63 -3.70 -6.99
CA ASP A 108 14.86 -2.95 -7.31
C ASP A 108 14.86 -2.24 -8.67
N TRP A 109 13.92 -2.55 -9.56
CA TRP A 109 13.78 -1.83 -10.84
C TRP A 109 13.23 -0.40 -10.66
N CYS A 110 12.59 -0.10 -9.52
CA CYS A 110 12.22 1.26 -9.16
C CYS A 110 13.40 1.95 -8.45
N ASP A 111 13.66 3.20 -8.84
CA ASP A 111 14.69 4.06 -8.28
C ASP A 111 14.69 4.07 -6.74
N LYS A 112 15.88 3.88 -6.13
CA LYS A 112 16.03 3.77 -4.67
C LYS A 112 15.56 5.03 -3.93
N GLU A 113 15.80 6.22 -4.48
CA GLU A 113 15.35 7.47 -3.86
C GLU A 113 13.82 7.53 -3.82
N LYS A 114 13.14 7.07 -4.88
CA LYS A 114 11.67 6.93 -4.87
C LYS A 114 11.18 5.96 -3.80
N GLN A 115 11.88 4.84 -3.57
CA GLN A 115 11.53 3.89 -2.51
C GLN A 115 11.65 4.53 -1.11
N GLU A 116 12.76 5.21 -0.83
CA GLU A 116 12.97 5.87 0.48
C GLU A 116 11.98 7.02 0.70
N ASN A 117 11.68 7.80 -0.34
CA ASN A 117 10.67 8.85 -0.29
C ASN A 117 9.28 8.29 -0.01
N PHE A 118 8.93 7.15 -0.61
CA PHE A 118 7.68 6.44 -0.35
C PHE A 118 7.57 5.99 1.12
N ILE A 119 8.61 5.30 1.62
CA ILE A 119 8.69 4.85 3.01
C ILE A 119 8.53 6.03 3.97
N SER A 120 9.36 7.06 3.78
CA SER A 120 9.38 8.25 4.64
C SER A 120 8.04 8.98 4.63
N ALA A 121 7.39 9.07 3.46
CA ALA A 121 6.08 9.71 3.35
C ALA A 121 4.99 8.91 4.08
N LEU A 122 5.02 7.57 3.98
CA LEU A 122 4.07 6.68 4.66
C LEU A 122 4.24 6.75 6.18
N GLU A 123 5.47 6.64 6.70
CA GLU A 123 5.74 6.80 8.14
C GLU A 123 5.35 8.20 8.65
N ARG A 124 5.68 9.25 7.89
CA ARG A 124 5.40 10.61 8.33
C ARG A 124 3.91 10.91 8.34
N ILE A 125 3.16 10.44 7.35
CA ILE A 125 1.72 10.72 7.27
C ILE A 125 0.93 9.95 8.33
N THR A 126 1.35 8.72 8.67
CA THR A 126 0.73 7.92 9.74
C THR A 126 1.01 8.55 11.09
N GLU A 127 2.25 8.94 11.40
CA GLU A 127 2.57 9.62 12.67
C GLU A 127 1.82 10.94 12.84
N LEU A 128 1.74 11.76 11.78
CA LEU A 128 0.99 13.02 11.85
C LEU A 128 -0.52 12.80 12.04
N SER A 129 -1.07 11.67 11.59
CA SER A 129 -2.49 11.38 11.75
C SER A 129 -2.87 11.04 13.19
N LYS A 130 -1.94 10.50 13.98
CA LYS A 130 -2.14 10.16 15.41
C LYS A 130 -2.18 11.40 16.33
N LEU A 131 -1.78 12.56 15.83
CA LEU A 131 -1.72 13.83 16.58
C LEU A 131 -3.00 14.69 16.46
N LYS A 132 -3.99 14.24 15.67
CA LYS A 132 -5.27 14.92 15.47
C LYS A 132 -6.33 14.37 16.40
#